data_AF-A0A1F1KHT8-F1
#
_entry.id   AF-A0A1F1KHT8-F1
#
_cell.length_a   1.000
_cell.length_b   1.000
_cell.length_c   1.000
_cell.angle_alpha   90.00
_cell.angle_beta   90.00
_cell.angle_gamma   90.00
#
_symmetry.space_group_name_H-M   'P 1'
#
loop_
_entity.id
_entity.type
_entity.pdbx_description
1 polymer ?
#
loop_
_entity_poly.entity_id
_entity_poly.type
_entity_poly.pdbx_seq_one_letter_code
_entity_poly.pdbx_strand_id
1 'polypeptide(L)'
;MIAEQEELDWQVYHLYGFTEADESLPVGEVPGIALGERAFEIALARKVAASEVETAWFERHRSTPITQIPEHLPEEYRTVVERRLEMIGQDRSLELLERPEYKRRWSSTPWQDRVRQALASWILDRLENPQLWKAGNGYPQPQSVRQLAARVDTDSLLEGVAGALELWSTKRQAGVLANLLELLKDEAVPHLAAMRLKDSGLRKFAAWQQTWDAQRAEDRGEITTAEVPVPPKYTSADFRKSSYWQARGKLDVPKERFISYPDASGPDDPTPMLGWAGWDHAEQGIALLSLYDDRKDDTPTEQLVPLVAGLAEVMPWIRQWHSGMDATLGLDWADYLDGQLATLADNVGVAVDDLANWRPAPATRGRSRAASTATAPVTES
;
A
#
# COMPACT_ATOMS: atom_id res chain seq x y z
N MET A 1 21.22 -8.76 24.08
CA MET A 1 19.85 -9.28 23.88
C MET A 1 19.85 -10.64 23.20
N ILE A 2 20.57 -10.85 22.08
CA ILE A 2 20.71 -12.19 21.47
C ILE A 2 21.43 -13.16 22.43
N ALA A 3 22.62 -12.77 22.93
CA ALA A 3 23.39 -13.55 23.90
C ALA A 3 22.58 -13.89 25.16
N GLU A 4 22.03 -12.88 25.83
CA GLU A 4 21.17 -13.06 27.00
C GLU A 4 19.95 -13.98 26.78
N GLN A 5 19.35 -13.95 25.58
CA GLN A 5 18.25 -14.86 25.27
C GLN A 5 18.73 -16.30 25.11
N GLU A 6 19.92 -16.52 24.56
CA GLU A 6 20.51 -17.85 24.47
C GLU A 6 20.75 -18.42 25.88
N GLU A 7 21.33 -17.63 26.78
CA GLU A 7 21.54 -18.05 28.17
C GLU A 7 20.23 -18.35 28.90
N LEU A 8 19.20 -17.53 28.68
CA LEU A 8 17.88 -17.77 29.25
C LEU A 8 17.28 -19.10 28.77
N ASP A 9 17.44 -19.43 27.48
CA ASP A 9 16.93 -20.70 26.95
C ASP A 9 17.62 -21.90 27.64
N TRP A 10 18.95 -21.85 27.79
CA TRP A 10 19.72 -22.90 28.48
C TRP A 10 19.43 -22.99 29.98
N GLN A 11 19.24 -21.86 30.65
CA GLN A 11 18.83 -21.82 32.04
C GLN A 11 17.45 -22.47 32.21
N VAL A 12 16.51 -22.20 31.30
CA VAL A 12 15.19 -22.83 31.31
C VAL A 12 15.30 -24.33 31.08
N TYR A 13 16.17 -24.80 30.18
CA TYR A 13 16.38 -26.23 29.99
C TYR A 13 16.84 -26.92 31.28
N HIS A 14 17.77 -26.31 32.02
CA HIS A 14 18.21 -26.82 33.32
C HIS A 14 17.08 -26.86 34.34
N LEU A 15 16.35 -25.74 34.51
CA LEU A 15 15.26 -25.63 35.49
C LEU A 15 14.13 -26.66 35.27
N TYR A 16 13.91 -27.08 34.02
CA TYR A 16 12.93 -28.09 33.67
C TYR A 16 13.50 -29.51 33.57
N GLY A 17 14.78 -29.70 33.93
CA GLY A 17 15.43 -31.01 34.02
C GLY A 17 15.83 -31.61 32.68
N PHE A 18 15.98 -30.80 31.63
CA PHE A 18 16.53 -31.26 30.34
C PHE A 18 18.06 -31.33 30.35
N THR A 19 18.73 -30.65 31.29
CA THR A 19 20.17 -30.75 31.51
C THR A 19 20.46 -30.99 32.99
N GLU A 20 21.43 -31.86 33.29
CA GLU A 20 21.83 -32.15 34.68
C GLU A 20 22.56 -30.96 35.34
N ALA A 21 23.35 -30.23 34.56
CA ALA A 21 24.03 -29.01 34.97
C ALA A 21 23.41 -27.78 34.29
N ASP A 22 23.53 -26.62 34.96
CA ASP A 22 23.22 -25.34 34.35
C ASP A 22 24.34 -24.96 33.38
N GLU A 23 24.05 -25.00 32.08
CA GLU A 23 24.98 -24.58 31.04
C GLU A 23 24.81 -23.11 30.68
N SER A 24 24.03 -22.33 31.43
CA SER A 24 23.90 -20.87 31.25
C SER A 24 24.95 -20.08 32.04
N LEU A 25 25.26 -18.89 31.55
CA LEU A 25 26.06 -17.89 32.25
C LEU A 25 25.15 -16.85 32.95
N PRO A 26 25.62 -16.22 34.05
CA PRO A 26 24.90 -15.14 34.70
C PRO A 26 24.63 -13.96 33.76
N VAL A 27 23.47 -13.31 33.97
CA VAL A 27 23.07 -12.12 33.20
C VAL A 27 24.15 -11.04 33.30
N GLY A 28 24.56 -10.50 32.14
CA GLY A 28 25.59 -9.46 32.06
C GLY A 28 27.04 -9.96 32.02
N GLU A 29 27.28 -11.26 32.23
CA GLU A 29 28.62 -11.88 32.09
C GLU A 29 28.83 -12.54 30.72
N VAL A 30 27.78 -12.59 29.90
CA VAL A 30 27.76 -13.27 28.61
C VAL A 30 28.49 -12.46 27.54
N PRO A 31 29.42 -13.07 26.77
CA PRO A 31 30.01 -12.38 25.62
C PRO A 31 28.95 -12.08 24.56
N GLY A 32 29.12 -10.96 23.85
CA GLY A 32 28.26 -10.63 22.73
C GLY A 32 28.41 -11.63 21.60
N ILE A 33 27.29 -12.21 21.16
CA ILE A 33 27.21 -13.09 19.98
C ILE A 33 26.36 -12.46 18.87
N ALA A 34 26.71 -12.74 17.61
CA ALA A 34 25.98 -12.33 16.43
C ALA A 34 24.96 -13.39 15.97
N LEU A 35 24.13 -13.03 14.99
CA LEU A 35 23.25 -14.01 14.32
C LEU A 35 24.10 -15.03 13.57
N GLY A 36 23.83 -16.31 13.80
CA GLY A 36 24.60 -17.43 13.25
C GLY A 36 25.52 -18.08 14.27
N GLU A 37 25.76 -17.44 15.42
CA GLU A 37 26.73 -17.88 16.43
C GLU A 37 26.07 -18.56 17.64
N ARG A 38 24.74 -18.60 17.70
CA ARG A 38 23.99 -19.37 18.71
C ARG A 38 24.20 -20.87 18.51
N ALA A 39 24.12 -21.65 19.58
CA ALA A 39 24.43 -23.08 19.54
C ALA A 39 23.56 -23.81 18.48
N PHE A 40 22.26 -23.52 18.43
CA PHE A 40 21.41 -24.13 17.42
C PHE A 40 21.67 -23.66 15.99
N GLU A 41 22.10 -22.41 15.79
CA GLU A 41 22.42 -21.90 14.46
C GLU A 41 23.68 -22.60 13.93
N ILE A 42 24.66 -22.85 14.81
CA ILE A 42 25.85 -23.64 14.48
C ILE A 42 25.47 -25.10 14.21
N ALA A 43 24.63 -25.72 15.04
CA ALA A 43 24.15 -27.09 14.81
C ALA A 43 23.39 -27.21 13.48
N LEU A 44 22.50 -26.25 13.18
CA LEU A 44 21.76 -26.18 11.93
C LEU A 44 22.70 -25.98 10.74
N ALA A 45 23.65 -25.06 10.83
CA ALA A 45 24.63 -24.81 9.77
C ALA A 45 25.47 -26.06 9.47
N ARG A 46 25.85 -26.83 10.50
CA ARG A 46 26.55 -28.12 10.33
C ARG A 46 25.69 -29.14 9.57
N LYS A 47 24.41 -29.29 9.93
CA LYS A 47 23.46 -30.16 9.23
C LYS A 47 23.25 -29.72 7.77
N VAL A 48 23.17 -28.41 7.50
CA VAL A 48 23.08 -27.86 6.14
C VAL A 48 24.35 -28.19 5.34
N ALA A 49 25.53 -27.99 5.93
CA ALA A 49 26.80 -28.30 5.26
C ALA A 49 26.96 -29.81 4.97
N ALA A 50 26.39 -30.67 5.82
CA ALA A 50 26.30 -32.11 5.62
C ALA A 50 25.17 -32.54 4.65
N SER A 51 24.39 -31.59 4.11
CA SER A 51 23.21 -31.86 3.26
C SER A 51 22.13 -32.71 3.93
N GLU A 52 22.03 -32.65 5.27
CA GLU A 52 21.03 -33.38 6.06
C GLU A 52 19.70 -32.62 6.17
N VAL A 53 19.74 -31.29 5.99
CA VAL A 53 18.56 -30.42 6.10
C VAL A 53 18.64 -29.26 5.11
N GLU A 54 17.51 -28.92 4.51
CA GLU A 54 17.32 -27.68 3.77
C GLU A 54 16.60 -26.66 4.65
N THR A 55 17.07 -25.42 4.67
CA THR A 55 16.48 -24.37 5.51
C THR A 55 16.56 -23.00 4.86
N ALA A 56 15.49 -22.21 5.02
CA ALA A 56 15.45 -20.80 4.65
C ALA A 56 15.84 -19.87 5.81
N TRP A 57 16.25 -20.41 6.97
CA TRP A 57 16.51 -19.64 8.18
C TRP A 57 17.56 -18.53 7.97
N PHE A 58 18.74 -18.91 7.49
CA PHE A 58 19.87 -18.01 7.30
C PHE A 58 19.54 -16.89 6.31
N GLU A 59 18.94 -17.24 5.16
CA GLU A 59 18.51 -16.28 4.15
C GLU A 59 17.44 -15.32 4.71
N ARG A 60 16.37 -15.86 5.31
CA ARG A 60 15.25 -15.08 5.84
C ARG A 60 15.68 -14.11 6.94
N HIS A 61 16.69 -14.45 7.72
CA HIS A 61 17.15 -13.67 8.86
C HIS A 61 18.45 -12.92 8.60
N ARG A 62 18.99 -13.01 7.37
CA ARG A 62 20.27 -12.40 6.97
C ARG A 62 21.39 -12.77 7.94
N SER A 63 21.35 -14.01 8.41
CA SER A 63 22.35 -14.61 9.29
C SER A 63 23.34 -15.39 8.44
N THR A 64 24.63 -15.30 8.77
CA THR A 64 25.66 -16.09 8.10
C THR A 64 25.67 -17.51 8.69
N PRO A 65 25.56 -18.58 7.88
CA PRO A 65 25.71 -19.93 8.38
C PRO A 65 27.15 -20.16 8.84
N ILE A 66 27.34 -20.41 10.13
CA ILE A 66 28.65 -20.62 10.76
C ILE A 66 28.71 -22.05 11.28
N THR A 67 29.66 -22.86 10.80
CA THR A 67 29.79 -24.28 11.19
C THR A 67 30.81 -24.53 12.30
N GLN A 68 31.69 -23.56 12.55
CA GLN A 68 32.74 -23.60 13.57
C GLN A 68 32.45 -22.56 14.65
N ILE A 69 32.81 -22.85 15.90
CA ILE A 69 32.59 -21.91 16.99
C ILE A 69 33.52 -20.70 16.77
N PRO A 70 33.01 -19.45 16.75
CA PRO A 70 33.82 -18.28 16.41
C PRO A 70 35.02 -18.07 17.35
N GLU A 71 36.20 -17.85 16.76
CA GLU A 71 37.46 -17.67 17.52
C GLU A 71 37.51 -16.41 18.37
N HIS A 72 36.69 -15.40 18.04
CA HIS A 72 36.63 -14.14 18.79
C HIS A 72 35.95 -14.30 20.16
N LEU A 73 35.23 -15.40 20.39
CA LEU A 73 34.58 -15.68 21.67
C LEU A 73 35.62 -16.13 22.71
N PRO A 74 35.45 -15.73 23.99
CA PRO A 74 36.31 -16.21 25.08
C PRO A 74 36.37 -17.73 25.15
N GLU A 75 37.54 -18.28 25.51
CA GLU A 75 37.77 -19.72 25.57
C GLU A 75 36.77 -20.46 26.47
N GLU A 76 36.46 -19.88 27.63
CA GLU A 76 35.48 -20.41 28.56
C GLU A 76 34.08 -20.53 27.92
N TYR A 77 33.67 -19.51 27.16
CA TYR A 77 32.37 -19.53 26.48
C TYR A 77 32.37 -20.47 25.27
N ARG A 78 33.49 -20.59 24.54
CA ARG A 78 33.59 -21.60 23.48
C ARG A 78 33.40 -23.01 24.02
N THR A 79 33.98 -23.30 25.19
CA THR A 79 33.82 -24.58 25.89
C THR A 79 32.34 -24.84 26.26
N VAL A 80 31.62 -23.82 26.73
CA VAL A 80 30.17 -23.90 26.98
C VAL A 80 29.42 -24.24 25.68
N VAL A 81 29.70 -23.53 24.59
CA VAL A 81 29.06 -23.77 23.28
C VAL A 81 29.37 -25.18 22.75
N GLU A 82 30.57 -25.70 22.96
CA GLU A 82 30.93 -27.08 22.61
C GLU A 82 30.06 -28.10 23.35
N ARG A 83 29.91 -27.95 24.68
CA ARG A 83 29.04 -28.83 25.49
C ARG A 83 27.59 -28.75 25.04
N ARG A 84 27.08 -27.54 24.79
CA ARG A 84 25.74 -27.31 24.26
C ARG A 84 25.51 -28.05 22.94
N LEU A 85 26.45 -27.94 22.00
CA LEU A 85 26.39 -28.63 20.70
C LEU A 85 26.42 -30.15 20.84
N GLU A 86 27.20 -30.67 21.79
CA GLU A 86 27.22 -32.10 22.11
C GLU A 86 25.87 -32.56 22.67
N MET A 87 25.31 -31.84 23.64
CA MET A 87 24.00 -32.14 24.23
C MET A 87 22.87 -32.13 23.18
N ILE A 88 22.86 -31.13 22.28
CA ILE A 88 21.93 -31.08 21.14
C ILE A 88 22.07 -32.31 20.23
N GLY A 89 23.29 -32.83 20.06
CA GLY A 89 23.55 -34.00 19.24
C GLY A 89 23.14 -35.33 19.88
N GLN A 90 23.14 -35.41 21.21
CA GLN A 90 22.91 -36.64 21.97
C GLN A 90 21.47 -36.79 22.48
N ASP A 91 20.84 -35.70 22.89
CA ASP A 91 19.48 -35.71 23.47
C ASP A 91 18.44 -35.24 22.46
N ARG A 92 17.48 -36.11 22.13
CA ARG A 92 16.42 -35.84 21.17
C ARG A 92 15.45 -34.74 21.62
N SER A 93 15.24 -34.59 22.92
CA SER A 93 14.36 -33.56 23.50
C SER A 93 15.01 -32.19 23.38
N LEU A 94 16.31 -32.08 23.66
CA LEU A 94 17.07 -30.84 23.43
C LEU A 94 17.20 -30.52 21.95
N GLU A 95 17.45 -31.53 21.10
CA GLU A 95 17.46 -31.36 19.65
C GLU A 95 16.16 -30.76 19.12
N LEU A 96 15.02 -31.17 19.68
CA LEU A 96 13.71 -30.65 19.32
C LEU A 96 13.54 -29.18 19.76
N LEU A 97 13.92 -28.84 20.99
CA LEU A 97 13.80 -27.48 21.51
C LEU A 97 14.74 -26.49 20.82
N GLU A 98 15.88 -26.96 20.35
CA GLU A 98 16.86 -26.17 19.61
C GLU A 98 16.58 -26.14 18.09
N ARG A 99 15.37 -26.53 17.64
CA ARG A 99 14.98 -26.30 16.25
C ARG A 99 14.58 -24.84 15.99
N PRO A 100 14.80 -24.31 14.78
CA PRO A 100 14.48 -22.93 14.44
C PRO A 100 13.03 -22.49 14.70
N GLU A 101 12.08 -23.44 14.71
CA GLU A 101 10.67 -23.19 14.99
C GLU A 101 10.41 -22.77 16.44
N TYR A 102 11.25 -23.22 17.38
CA TYR A 102 11.10 -22.97 18.82
C TYR A 102 12.04 -21.89 19.34
N LYS A 103 12.94 -21.38 18.49
CA LYS A 103 13.88 -20.31 18.85
C LYS A 103 13.37 -18.94 18.44
N ARG A 104 13.73 -17.93 19.23
CA ARG A 104 13.37 -16.53 18.94
C ARG A 104 14.00 -16.07 17.62
N ARG A 105 13.15 -15.55 16.74
CA ARG A 105 13.52 -14.94 15.46
C ARG A 105 13.92 -13.49 15.68
N TRP A 106 15.22 -13.22 15.68
CA TRP A 106 15.77 -11.86 15.74
C TRP A 106 15.75 -11.19 14.38
N SER A 107 14.58 -11.12 13.75
CA SER A 107 14.40 -10.43 12.48
C SER A 107 13.95 -8.98 12.71
N SER A 108 14.69 -8.02 12.19
CA SER A 108 14.23 -6.63 12.12
C SER A 108 14.27 -6.14 10.68
N THR A 109 13.35 -5.23 10.34
CA THR A 109 13.44 -4.51 9.06
C THR A 109 14.77 -3.75 9.04
N PRO A 110 15.57 -3.85 7.96
CA PRO A 110 16.83 -3.13 7.84
C PRO A 110 16.66 -1.64 8.12
N TRP A 111 17.67 -1.02 8.71
CA TRP A 111 17.61 0.42 9.03
C TRP A 111 17.32 1.28 7.79
N GLN A 112 17.96 0.97 6.66
CA GLN A 112 17.73 1.67 5.40
C GLN A 112 16.28 1.56 4.92
N ASP A 113 15.68 0.38 5.02
CA ASP A 113 14.27 0.16 4.66
C ASP A 113 13.33 0.93 5.61
N ARG A 114 13.64 0.97 6.91
CA ARG A 114 12.90 1.78 7.90
C ARG A 114 12.99 3.27 7.60
N VAL A 115 14.18 3.79 7.31
CA VAL A 115 14.37 5.19 6.92
C VAL A 115 13.58 5.51 5.66
N ARG A 116 13.65 4.64 4.65
CA ARG A 116 12.92 4.83 3.39
C ARG A 116 11.40 4.83 3.61
N GLN A 117 10.87 3.91 4.43
CA GLN A 117 9.45 3.88 4.78
C GLN A 117 9.02 5.12 5.58
N ALA A 118 9.84 5.57 6.53
CA ALA A 118 9.56 6.77 7.32
C ALA A 118 9.54 8.03 6.44
N LEU A 119 10.50 8.17 5.52
CA LEU A 119 10.52 9.26 4.54
C LEU A 119 9.30 9.22 3.62
N ALA A 120 8.93 8.04 3.11
CA ALA A 120 7.73 7.88 2.29
C ALA A 120 6.48 8.37 3.01
N SER A 121 6.25 7.88 4.24
CA SER A 121 5.11 8.28 5.08
C SER A 121 5.11 9.79 5.32
N TRP A 122 6.26 10.36 5.72
CA TRP A 122 6.38 11.78 6.02
C TRP A 122 6.11 12.68 4.81
N ILE A 123 6.52 12.25 3.61
CA ILE A 123 6.23 12.98 2.36
C ILE A 123 4.74 12.89 2.04
N LEU A 124 4.17 11.69 2.13
CA LEU A 124 2.75 11.45 1.84
C LEU A 124 1.84 12.22 2.83
N ASP A 125 2.20 12.28 4.11
CA ASP A 125 1.46 13.04 5.13
C ASP A 125 1.39 14.54 4.79
N ARG A 126 2.44 15.11 4.18
CA ARG A 126 2.43 16.49 3.68
C ARG A 126 1.58 16.65 2.43
N LEU A 127 1.70 15.71 1.48
CA LEU A 127 0.91 15.73 0.25
C LEU A 127 -0.59 15.55 0.53
N GLU A 128 -0.97 14.96 1.65
CA GLU A 128 -2.36 14.86 2.11
C GLU A 128 -2.91 16.12 2.79
N ASN A 129 -2.12 17.19 2.90
CA ASN A 129 -2.62 18.42 3.52
C ASN A 129 -3.86 18.94 2.74
N PRO A 130 -5.04 19.10 3.38
CA PRO A 130 -6.28 19.45 2.69
C PRO A 130 -6.20 20.76 1.91
N GLN A 131 -5.37 21.71 2.35
CA GLN A 131 -5.19 23.01 1.68
C GLN A 131 -4.50 22.89 0.33
N LEU A 132 -3.76 21.81 0.08
CA LEU A 132 -3.20 21.55 -1.24
C LEU A 132 -4.30 21.24 -2.25
N TRP A 133 -5.41 20.66 -1.79
CA TRP A 133 -6.48 20.09 -2.60
C TRP A 133 -7.73 20.99 -2.67
N LYS A 134 -7.54 22.29 -2.43
CA LYS A 134 -8.58 23.31 -2.57
C LYS A 134 -8.10 24.43 -3.47
N ALA A 135 -8.97 24.84 -4.39
CA ALA A 135 -8.77 26.04 -5.17
C ALA A 135 -8.91 27.28 -4.30
N GLY A 136 -8.50 28.45 -4.81
CA GLY A 136 -8.59 29.71 -4.06
C GLY A 136 -10.01 30.14 -3.65
N ASN A 137 -11.04 29.56 -4.28
CA ASN A 137 -12.45 29.73 -3.93
C ASN A 137 -12.95 28.70 -2.90
N GLY A 138 -12.09 27.82 -2.40
CA GLY A 138 -12.40 26.80 -1.40
C GLY A 138 -12.93 25.47 -1.95
N TYR A 139 -13.22 25.37 -3.25
CA TYR A 139 -13.71 24.14 -3.85
C TYR A 139 -12.60 23.09 -4.04
N PRO A 140 -12.94 21.80 -4.01
CA PRO A 140 -12.03 20.70 -4.32
C PRO A 140 -11.29 20.92 -5.63
N GLN A 141 -9.98 20.74 -5.60
CA GLN A 141 -9.12 20.89 -6.77
C GLN A 141 -8.28 19.63 -6.99
N PRO A 142 -8.68 18.76 -7.93
CA PRO A 142 -7.82 17.72 -8.45
C PRO A 142 -6.53 18.31 -9.04
N GLN A 143 -5.43 17.58 -8.90
CA GLN A 143 -4.13 18.01 -9.39
C GLN A 143 -3.37 16.86 -10.02
N SER A 144 -2.65 17.15 -11.09
CA SER A 144 -1.70 16.22 -11.66
C SER A 144 -0.44 16.11 -10.80
N VAL A 145 0.28 15.00 -10.94
CA VAL A 145 1.58 14.84 -10.26
C VAL A 145 2.59 15.92 -10.69
N ARG A 146 2.51 16.42 -11.93
CA ARG A 146 3.32 17.55 -12.39
C ARG A 146 2.99 18.86 -11.67
N GLN A 147 1.70 19.15 -11.48
CA GLN A 147 1.27 20.34 -10.73
C GLN A 147 1.73 20.27 -9.28
N LEU A 148 1.60 19.11 -8.63
CA LEU A 148 2.14 18.88 -7.29
C LEU A 148 3.67 19.08 -7.26
N ALA A 149 4.39 18.53 -8.23
CA ALA A 149 5.85 18.69 -8.33
C ALA A 149 6.28 20.16 -8.47
N ALA A 150 5.54 20.97 -9.24
CA ALA A 150 5.81 22.40 -9.40
C ALA A 150 5.59 23.20 -8.10
N ARG A 151 4.71 22.72 -7.22
CA ARG A 151 4.44 23.33 -5.91
C ARG A 151 5.47 22.99 -4.85
N VAL A 152 6.19 21.88 -4.98
CA VAL A 152 7.15 21.42 -3.95
C VAL A 152 8.17 22.50 -3.56
N ASP A 153 8.62 23.31 -4.53
CA ASP A 153 9.64 24.34 -4.29
C ASP A 153 9.05 25.71 -3.89
N THR A 154 7.74 25.92 -4.07
CA THR A 154 7.10 27.24 -3.93
C THR A 154 6.05 27.32 -2.83
N ASP A 155 5.47 26.18 -2.43
CA ASP A 155 4.41 26.09 -1.43
C ASP A 155 5.00 25.81 -0.04
N SER A 156 4.71 26.69 0.92
CA SER A 156 5.20 26.55 2.30
C SER A 156 4.67 25.30 3.01
N LEU A 157 3.53 24.74 2.56
CA LEU A 157 3.01 23.47 3.08
C LEU A 157 3.88 22.27 2.70
N LEU A 158 4.69 22.41 1.64
CA LEU A 158 5.57 21.37 1.11
C LEU A 158 7.04 21.59 1.48
N GLU A 159 7.32 22.45 2.45
CA GLU A 159 8.68 22.69 2.91
C GLU A 159 9.37 21.38 3.34
N GLY A 160 10.58 21.18 2.78
CA GLY A 160 11.42 20.01 3.02
C GLY A 160 11.08 18.77 2.17
N VAL A 161 9.98 18.78 1.40
CA VAL A 161 9.58 17.63 0.55
C VAL A 161 10.63 17.31 -0.51
N ALA A 162 11.20 18.32 -1.17
CA ALA A 162 12.26 18.10 -2.16
C ALA A 162 13.47 17.35 -1.55
N GLY A 163 13.93 17.78 -0.37
CA GLY A 163 15.05 17.15 0.33
C GLY A 163 14.71 15.72 0.80
N ALA A 164 13.50 15.51 1.33
CA ALA A 164 13.05 14.19 1.73
C ALA A 164 12.93 13.23 0.54
N LEU A 165 12.47 13.70 -0.63
CA LEU A 165 12.41 12.92 -1.86
C LEU A 165 13.80 12.49 -2.35
N GLU A 166 14.81 13.37 -2.26
CA GLU A 166 16.19 13.01 -2.64
C GLU A 166 16.77 11.94 -1.71
N LEU A 167 16.47 12.01 -0.41
CA LEU A 167 16.87 10.98 0.57
C LEU A 167 16.11 9.66 0.40
N TRP A 168 14.86 9.73 -0.05
CA TRP A 168 13.99 8.56 -0.27
C TRP A 168 14.32 7.82 -1.58
N SER A 169 14.79 8.56 -2.60
CA SER A 169 15.03 8.03 -3.93
C SER A 169 16.17 7.01 -3.95
N THR A 170 15.99 5.98 -4.76
CA THR A 170 17.07 5.00 -5.05
C THR A 170 17.95 5.45 -6.21
N LYS A 171 17.55 6.51 -6.92
CA LYS A 171 18.23 7.05 -8.10
C LYS A 171 18.74 8.44 -7.79
N ARG A 172 20.05 8.62 -7.91
CA ARG A 172 20.70 9.92 -7.73
C ARG A 172 20.12 10.93 -8.72
N GLN A 173 19.71 12.11 -8.23
CA GLN A 173 19.24 13.23 -9.05
C GLN A 173 18.09 12.86 -10.02
N ALA A 174 17.18 11.97 -9.62
CA ALA A 174 16.00 11.66 -10.43
C ALA A 174 15.07 12.87 -10.66
N GLY A 175 15.13 13.85 -9.75
CA GLY A 175 14.29 15.05 -9.76
C GLY A 175 12.94 14.82 -9.08
N VAL A 176 12.33 15.92 -8.62
CA VAL A 176 11.08 15.91 -7.82
C VAL A 176 9.95 15.17 -8.55
N LEU A 177 9.71 15.49 -9.82
CA LEU A 177 8.63 14.88 -10.60
C LEU A 177 8.77 13.35 -10.71
N ALA A 178 9.96 12.85 -11.04
CA ALA A 178 10.20 11.42 -11.18
C ALA A 178 10.05 10.69 -9.84
N ASN A 179 10.54 11.30 -8.75
CA ASN A 179 10.41 10.74 -7.41
C ASN A 179 8.94 10.71 -6.96
N LEU A 180 8.16 11.77 -7.20
CA LEU A 180 6.73 11.79 -6.89
C LEU A 180 5.95 10.75 -7.69
N LEU A 181 6.25 10.59 -8.99
CA LEU A 181 5.63 9.55 -9.82
C LEU A 181 5.92 8.14 -9.25
N GLU A 182 7.13 7.87 -8.78
CA GLU A 182 7.47 6.59 -8.17
C GLU A 182 6.80 6.40 -6.81
N LEU A 183 6.72 7.46 -5.99
CA LEU A 183 6.14 7.42 -4.65
C LEU A 183 4.62 7.22 -4.70
N LEU A 184 3.93 7.96 -5.57
CA LEU A 184 2.45 8.01 -5.62
C LEU A 184 1.81 6.86 -6.39
N LYS A 185 2.59 6.06 -7.13
CA LYS A 185 2.08 5.04 -8.08
C LYS A 185 1.09 4.03 -7.47
N ASP A 186 1.23 3.72 -6.18
CA ASP A 186 0.44 2.73 -5.45
C ASP A 186 -0.36 3.36 -4.29
N GLU A 187 -0.33 4.69 -4.16
CA GLU A 187 -0.99 5.45 -3.08
C GLU A 187 -2.39 5.95 -3.46
N ALA A 188 -2.77 5.76 -4.73
CA ALA A 188 -4.05 6.19 -5.29
C ALA A 188 -4.89 5.01 -5.79
N VAL A 189 -6.20 5.07 -5.54
CA VAL A 189 -7.18 4.11 -6.09
C VAL A 189 -8.11 4.85 -7.08
N PRO A 190 -8.47 4.25 -8.22
CA PRO A 190 -9.41 4.87 -9.16
C PRO A 190 -10.75 5.19 -8.52
N HIS A 191 -11.31 6.36 -8.86
CA HIS A 191 -12.62 6.81 -8.38
C HIS A 191 -13.74 5.83 -8.72
N LEU A 192 -13.74 5.31 -9.96
CA LEU A 192 -14.81 4.45 -10.47
C LEU A 192 -14.57 2.95 -10.19
N ALA A 193 -15.60 2.22 -9.74
CA ALA A 193 -15.48 0.80 -9.40
C ALA A 193 -14.99 -0.04 -10.58
N ALA A 194 -15.47 0.24 -11.78
CA ALA A 194 -15.09 -0.47 -13.01
C ALA A 194 -13.58 -0.39 -13.31
N MET A 195 -12.89 0.66 -12.82
CA MET A 195 -11.46 0.87 -12.98
C MET A 195 -10.60 0.17 -11.92
N ARG A 196 -11.17 -0.15 -10.74
CA ARG A 196 -10.45 -0.84 -9.64
C ARG A 196 -10.79 -2.33 -9.51
N LEU A 197 -12.01 -2.72 -9.90
CA LEU A 197 -12.55 -4.08 -9.82
C LEU A 197 -12.61 -4.77 -11.19
N LYS A 198 -12.45 -6.10 -11.18
CA LYS A 198 -12.79 -7.00 -12.29
C LYS A 198 -14.29 -7.34 -12.24
N ASP A 199 -14.80 -8.04 -13.25
CA ASP A 199 -16.22 -8.44 -13.30
C ASP A 199 -16.68 -9.29 -12.10
N SER A 200 -15.79 -10.11 -11.53
CA SER A 200 -16.09 -10.83 -10.28
C SER A 200 -16.27 -9.87 -9.09
N GLY A 201 -15.45 -8.83 -9.00
CA GLY A 201 -15.56 -7.78 -8.00
C GLY A 201 -16.79 -6.91 -8.22
N LEU A 202 -17.11 -6.54 -9.45
CA LEU A 202 -18.28 -5.71 -9.77
C LEU A 202 -19.61 -6.39 -9.40
N ARG A 203 -19.70 -7.72 -9.54
CA ARG A 203 -20.86 -8.49 -9.04
C ARG A 203 -20.99 -8.39 -7.51
N LYS A 204 -19.88 -8.39 -6.79
CA LYS A 204 -19.89 -8.18 -5.33
C LYS A 204 -20.24 -6.73 -4.99
N PHE A 205 -19.72 -5.77 -5.75
CA PHE A 205 -20.04 -4.35 -5.58
C PHE A 205 -21.54 -4.08 -5.72
N ALA A 206 -22.19 -4.65 -6.73
CA ALA A 206 -23.65 -4.57 -6.87
C ALA A 206 -24.40 -5.20 -5.68
N ALA A 207 -23.94 -6.34 -5.16
CA ALA A 207 -24.54 -6.95 -3.96
C ALA A 207 -24.34 -6.09 -2.69
N TRP A 208 -23.21 -5.39 -2.59
CA TRP A 208 -22.96 -4.40 -1.54
C TRP A 208 -23.89 -3.18 -1.66
N GLN A 209 -24.08 -2.66 -2.88
CA GLN A 209 -25.03 -1.56 -3.12
C GLN A 209 -26.46 -1.93 -2.69
N GLN A 210 -26.92 -3.13 -3.07
CA GLN A 210 -28.22 -3.66 -2.63
C GLN A 210 -28.32 -3.79 -1.10
N THR A 211 -27.23 -4.20 -0.44
CA THR A 211 -27.18 -4.25 1.02
C THR A 211 -27.33 -2.86 1.63
N TRP A 212 -26.61 -1.86 1.12
CA TRP A 212 -26.72 -0.48 1.60
C TRP A 212 -28.11 0.11 1.36
N ASP A 213 -28.74 -0.17 0.22
CA ASP A 213 -30.12 0.22 -0.04
C ASP A 213 -31.10 -0.41 0.96
N ALA A 214 -30.92 -1.70 1.28
CA ALA A 214 -31.72 -2.38 2.29
C ALA A 214 -31.48 -1.79 3.70
N GLN A 215 -30.23 -1.48 4.07
CA GLN A 215 -29.93 -0.80 5.33
C GLN A 215 -30.60 0.58 5.41
N ARG A 216 -30.58 1.35 4.32
CA ARG A 216 -31.32 2.62 4.27
C ARG A 216 -32.83 2.42 4.42
N ALA A 217 -33.41 1.37 3.85
CA ALA A 217 -34.82 1.04 4.03
C ALA A 217 -35.14 0.62 5.48
N GLU A 218 -34.22 -0.11 6.12
CA GLU A 218 -34.30 -0.45 7.54
C GLU A 218 -34.23 0.80 8.43
N ASP A 219 -33.31 1.73 8.17
CA ASP A 219 -33.21 3.01 8.88
C ASP A 219 -34.51 3.84 8.78
N ARG A 220 -35.24 3.71 7.67
CA ARG A 220 -36.58 4.32 7.48
C ARG A 220 -37.73 3.53 8.09
N GLY A 221 -37.47 2.33 8.62
CA GLY A 221 -38.46 1.43 9.20
C GLY A 221 -39.33 0.69 8.18
N GLU A 222 -38.90 0.62 6.91
CA GLU A 222 -39.63 -0.05 5.82
C GLU A 222 -39.46 -1.58 5.86
N ILE A 223 -38.30 -2.03 6.34
CA ILE A 223 -37.95 -3.45 6.51
C ILE A 223 -37.30 -3.67 7.88
N THR A 224 -37.15 -4.94 8.29
CA THR A 224 -36.44 -5.34 9.50
C THR A 224 -34.97 -5.67 9.24
N THR A 225 -34.14 -5.62 10.28
CA THR A 225 -32.71 -5.99 10.20
C THR A 225 -32.48 -7.40 9.64
N ALA A 226 -33.42 -8.33 9.84
CA ALA A 226 -33.32 -9.70 9.33
C ALA A 226 -33.49 -9.81 7.80
N GLU A 227 -34.05 -8.78 7.17
CA GLU A 227 -34.29 -8.70 5.72
C GLU A 227 -33.09 -8.08 4.97
N VAL A 228 -32.15 -7.46 5.69
CA VAL A 228 -30.92 -6.91 5.11
C VAL A 228 -29.99 -8.07 4.70
N PRO A 229 -29.67 -8.21 3.40
CA PRO A 229 -28.80 -9.29 2.94
C PRO A 229 -27.37 -9.10 3.44
N VAL A 230 -26.66 -10.20 3.71
CA VAL A 230 -25.22 -10.14 4.03
C VAL A 230 -24.41 -10.20 2.74
N PRO A 231 -23.63 -9.17 2.41
CA PRO A 231 -22.90 -9.12 1.15
C PRO A 231 -21.65 -10.02 1.18
N PRO A 232 -21.19 -10.50 0.01
CA PRO A 232 -19.99 -11.32 -0.09
C PRO A 232 -18.71 -10.51 0.20
N LYS A 233 -17.70 -11.18 0.77
CA LYS A 233 -16.36 -10.60 0.97
C LYS A 233 -15.54 -10.61 -0.32
N TYR A 234 -14.73 -9.58 -0.51
CA TYR A 234 -13.76 -9.51 -1.60
C TYR A 234 -12.51 -10.34 -1.32
N THR A 235 -11.81 -10.68 -2.41
CA THR A 235 -10.49 -11.32 -2.42
C THR A 235 -9.57 -10.54 -3.36
N SER A 236 -8.26 -10.78 -3.29
CA SER A 236 -7.30 -10.16 -4.22
C SER A 236 -7.61 -10.45 -5.70
N ALA A 237 -8.27 -11.58 -6.00
CA ALA A 237 -8.66 -11.94 -7.37
C ALA A 237 -9.70 -10.97 -7.97
N ASP A 238 -10.49 -10.30 -7.14
CA ASP A 238 -11.55 -9.38 -7.55
C ASP A 238 -11.04 -8.01 -8.00
N PHE A 239 -9.81 -7.65 -7.62
CA PHE A 239 -9.19 -6.36 -7.92
C PHE A 239 -8.30 -6.44 -9.17
N ARG A 240 -8.20 -5.32 -9.89
CA ARG A 240 -7.34 -5.22 -11.09
C ARG A 240 -5.85 -5.12 -10.74
N LYS A 241 -5.49 -4.53 -9.60
CA LYS A 241 -4.11 -4.44 -9.09
C LYS A 241 -4.01 -4.89 -7.63
N SER A 242 -2.83 -5.37 -7.25
CA SER A 242 -2.53 -5.75 -5.86
C SER A 242 -2.56 -4.55 -4.91
N SER A 243 -2.09 -3.37 -5.35
CA SER A 243 -2.14 -2.15 -4.54
C SER A 243 -3.57 -1.73 -4.21
N TYR A 244 -4.50 -1.86 -5.16
CA TYR A 244 -5.93 -1.59 -4.90
C TYR A 244 -6.49 -2.54 -3.82
N TRP A 245 -6.15 -3.84 -3.90
CA TRP A 245 -6.52 -4.80 -2.86
C TRP A 245 -5.90 -4.46 -1.49
N GLN A 246 -4.64 -4.04 -1.46
CA GLN A 246 -3.96 -3.65 -0.22
C GLN A 246 -4.63 -2.44 0.44
N ALA A 247 -5.05 -1.44 -0.35
CA ALA A 247 -5.77 -0.27 0.14
C ALA A 247 -7.20 -0.61 0.60
N ARG A 248 -7.93 -1.44 -0.15
CA ARG A 248 -9.39 -1.64 0.04
C ARG A 248 -9.77 -2.83 0.94
N GLY A 249 -9.01 -3.93 0.83
CA GLY A 249 -9.19 -5.16 1.60
C GLY A 249 -10.54 -5.88 1.38
N LYS A 250 -10.87 -6.78 2.32
CA LYS A 250 -11.99 -7.74 2.20
C LYS A 250 -13.39 -7.11 2.11
N LEU A 251 -13.52 -5.84 2.48
CA LEU A 251 -14.80 -5.12 2.56
C LEU A 251 -14.87 -3.93 1.58
N ASP A 252 -13.88 -3.78 0.70
CA ASP A 252 -13.72 -2.60 -0.18
C ASP A 252 -13.79 -1.24 0.55
N VAL A 253 -13.26 -1.17 1.78
CA VAL A 253 -13.27 0.05 2.59
C VAL A 253 -12.15 0.98 2.13
N PRO A 254 -12.42 2.27 1.84
CA PRO A 254 -11.39 3.25 1.51
C PRO A 254 -10.32 3.41 2.59
N LYS A 255 -9.05 3.22 2.21
CA LYS A 255 -7.87 3.47 3.05
C LYS A 255 -6.68 4.04 2.27
N GLU A 256 -6.89 4.31 0.99
CA GLU A 256 -5.95 5.03 0.16
C GLU A 256 -5.87 6.50 0.57
N ARG A 257 -4.75 7.14 0.26
CA ARG A 257 -4.49 8.55 0.56
C ARG A 257 -5.04 9.47 -0.52
N PHE A 258 -5.04 8.98 -1.76
CA PHE A 258 -5.44 9.74 -2.93
C PHE A 258 -6.46 8.99 -3.78
N ILE A 259 -7.30 9.75 -4.47
CA ILE A 259 -8.17 9.27 -5.53
C ILE A 259 -7.41 9.47 -6.83
N SER A 260 -7.42 8.49 -7.73
CA SER A 260 -6.93 8.70 -9.10
C SER A 260 -8.08 8.88 -10.06
N TYR A 261 -7.90 9.77 -11.03
CA TYR A 261 -8.81 9.99 -12.16
C TYR A 261 -8.07 9.61 -13.44
N PRO A 262 -8.00 8.31 -13.79
CA PRO A 262 -7.30 7.86 -15.00
C PRO A 262 -7.79 8.60 -16.24
N ASP A 263 -6.84 8.98 -17.10
CA ASP A 263 -7.07 9.69 -18.37
C ASP A 263 -7.74 11.07 -18.25
N ALA A 264 -7.92 11.60 -17.03
CA ALA A 264 -8.47 12.94 -16.79
C ALA A 264 -7.42 14.06 -16.89
N SER A 265 -6.15 13.74 -17.12
CA SER A 265 -5.11 14.74 -17.33
C SER A 265 -5.20 15.37 -18.72
N GLY A 266 -4.73 16.62 -18.84
CA GLY A 266 -4.65 17.34 -20.11
C GLY A 266 -3.69 16.70 -21.12
N PRO A 267 -3.84 16.95 -22.43
CA PRO A 267 -2.91 16.44 -23.45
C PRO A 267 -1.47 16.92 -23.24
N ASP A 268 -1.30 18.11 -22.65
CA ASP A 268 0.00 18.71 -22.34
C ASP A 268 0.63 18.16 -21.05
N ASP A 269 -0.11 17.36 -20.27
CA ASP A 269 0.37 16.78 -19.03
C ASP A 269 0.01 15.28 -18.92
N PRO A 270 0.91 14.37 -19.34
CA PRO A 270 0.65 12.94 -19.28
C PRO A 270 0.79 12.33 -17.87
N THR A 271 0.98 13.15 -16.83
CA THR A 271 1.14 12.64 -15.46
C THR A 271 -0.23 12.36 -14.81
N PRO A 272 -0.33 11.39 -13.87
CA PRO A 272 -1.61 11.01 -13.30
C PRO A 272 -2.35 12.18 -12.65
N MET A 273 -3.65 12.31 -12.94
CA MET A 273 -4.55 13.22 -12.23
C MET A 273 -5.00 12.57 -10.92
N LEU A 274 -4.83 13.30 -9.82
CA LEU A 274 -5.12 12.87 -8.47
C LEU A 274 -6.15 13.78 -7.80
N GLY A 275 -6.86 13.25 -6.82
CA GLY A 275 -7.62 13.98 -5.81
C GLY A 275 -7.28 13.48 -4.42
N TRP A 276 -7.82 14.14 -3.40
CA TRP A 276 -7.61 13.76 -2.02
C TRP A 276 -8.71 12.82 -1.53
N ALA A 277 -8.33 11.71 -0.90
CA ALA A 277 -9.29 10.73 -0.40
C ALA A 277 -10.06 11.23 0.84
N GLY A 278 -9.61 12.31 1.48
CA GLY A 278 -10.31 12.93 2.61
C GLY A 278 -11.45 13.87 2.25
N TRP A 279 -11.72 14.10 0.95
CA TRP A 279 -12.91 14.83 0.51
C TRP A 279 -14.19 14.09 0.89
N ASP A 280 -15.21 14.83 1.30
CA ASP A 280 -16.55 14.28 1.46
C ASP A 280 -17.20 13.94 0.10
N HIS A 281 -18.39 13.34 0.11
CA HIS A 281 -19.03 12.87 -1.12
C HIS A 281 -19.44 14.01 -2.05
N ALA A 282 -19.88 15.15 -1.51
CA ALA A 282 -20.21 16.32 -2.31
C ALA A 282 -18.95 16.93 -2.93
N GLU A 283 -17.87 17.02 -2.16
CA GLU A 283 -16.55 17.47 -2.64
C GLU A 283 -16.03 16.56 -3.77
N GLN A 284 -16.18 15.24 -3.66
CA GLN A 284 -15.84 14.30 -4.74
C GLN A 284 -16.70 14.52 -6.00
N GLY A 285 -18.00 14.78 -5.83
CA GLY A 285 -18.90 15.11 -6.94
C GLY A 285 -18.51 16.42 -7.66
N ILE A 286 -18.17 17.46 -6.90
CA ILE A 286 -17.69 18.75 -7.43
C ILE A 286 -16.36 18.56 -8.16
N ALA A 287 -15.44 17.76 -7.62
CA ALA A 287 -14.16 17.45 -8.27
C ALA A 287 -14.36 16.76 -9.63
N LEU A 288 -15.30 15.82 -9.73
CA LEU A 288 -15.64 15.14 -10.98
C LEU A 288 -16.27 16.09 -12.01
N LEU A 289 -17.14 16.99 -11.56
CA LEU A 289 -17.72 18.03 -12.41
C LEU A 289 -16.63 18.98 -12.95
N SER A 290 -15.74 19.47 -12.08
CA SER A 290 -14.60 20.32 -12.48
C SER A 290 -13.70 19.61 -13.49
N LEU A 291 -13.37 18.34 -13.27
CA LEU A 291 -12.57 17.56 -14.22
C LEU A 291 -13.27 17.39 -15.57
N TYR A 292 -14.59 17.20 -15.57
CA TYR A 292 -15.34 17.16 -16.82
C TYR A 292 -15.25 18.50 -17.55
N ASP A 293 -15.53 19.60 -16.86
CA ASP A 293 -15.54 20.94 -17.45
C ASP A 293 -14.18 21.36 -18.01
N ASP A 294 -13.09 21.01 -17.32
CA ASP A 294 -11.71 21.27 -17.76
C ASP A 294 -11.31 20.45 -19.02
N ARG A 295 -11.99 19.34 -19.28
CA ARG A 295 -11.60 18.38 -20.33
C ARG A 295 -12.55 18.34 -21.52
N LYS A 296 -13.80 18.78 -21.36
CA LYS A 296 -14.88 18.57 -22.35
C LYS A 296 -14.61 19.12 -23.74
N ASP A 297 -13.81 20.19 -23.85
CA ASP A 297 -13.55 20.86 -25.13
C ASP A 297 -12.39 20.21 -25.91
N ASP A 298 -11.46 19.54 -25.21
CA ASP A 298 -10.22 18.96 -25.78
C ASP A 298 -10.16 17.43 -25.72
N THR A 299 -11.24 16.79 -25.27
CA THR A 299 -11.28 15.34 -25.02
C THR A 299 -12.47 14.70 -25.74
N PRO A 300 -12.28 13.59 -26.46
CA PRO A 300 -13.40 12.87 -27.06
C PRO A 300 -14.42 12.46 -26.01
N THR A 301 -15.71 12.61 -26.34
CA THR A 301 -16.84 12.32 -25.46
C THR A 301 -16.77 10.95 -24.77
N GLU A 302 -16.34 9.91 -25.49
CA GLU A 302 -16.17 8.55 -24.95
C GLU A 302 -15.20 8.46 -23.77
N GLN A 303 -14.18 9.34 -23.75
CA GLN A 303 -13.19 9.42 -22.68
C GLN A 303 -13.68 10.24 -21.48
N LEU A 304 -14.78 10.98 -21.62
CA LEU A 304 -15.42 11.72 -20.52
C LEU A 304 -16.44 10.88 -19.76
N VAL A 305 -16.99 9.84 -20.39
CA VAL A 305 -17.96 8.90 -19.77
C VAL A 305 -17.53 8.41 -18.38
N PRO A 306 -16.25 8.07 -18.10
CA PRO A 306 -15.85 7.59 -16.77
C PRO A 306 -15.96 8.64 -15.67
N LEU A 307 -15.85 9.93 -15.99
CA LEU A 307 -16.04 11.01 -15.03
C LEU A 307 -17.53 11.13 -14.67
N VAL A 308 -18.40 11.08 -15.68
CA VAL A 308 -19.86 11.11 -15.51
C VAL A 308 -20.37 9.86 -14.76
N ALA A 309 -19.84 8.68 -15.11
CA ALA A 309 -20.13 7.44 -14.39
C ALA A 309 -19.64 7.47 -12.94
N GLY A 310 -18.50 8.13 -12.70
CA GLY A 310 -18.01 8.40 -11.35
C GLY A 310 -18.97 9.25 -10.54
N LEU A 311 -19.52 10.29 -11.15
CA LEU A 311 -20.50 11.17 -10.51
C LEU A 311 -21.76 10.36 -10.15
N ALA A 312 -22.27 9.57 -11.09
CA ALA A 312 -23.40 8.67 -10.86
C ALA A 312 -23.14 7.65 -9.72
N GLU A 313 -21.93 7.08 -9.63
CA GLU A 313 -21.56 6.11 -8.57
C GLU A 313 -21.57 6.75 -7.17
N VAL A 314 -21.20 8.03 -7.04
CA VAL A 314 -21.18 8.73 -5.75
C VAL A 314 -22.52 9.37 -5.37
N MET A 315 -23.42 9.64 -6.33
CA MET A 315 -24.71 10.29 -6.09
C MET A 315 -25.56 9.69 -4.95
N PRO A 316 -25.68 8.36 -4.78
CA PRO A 316 -26.46 7.81 -3.67
C PRO A 316 -25.99 8.29 -2.29
N TRP A 317 -24.68 8.48 -2.11
CA TRP A 317 -24.10 9.00 -0.88
C TRP A 317 -24.28 10.51 -0.74
N ILE A 318 -24.21 11.24 -1.84
CA ILE A 318 -24.49 12.69 -1.88
C ILE A 318 -25.94 12.95 -1.45
N ARG A 319 -26.90 12.23 -2.04
CA ARG A 319 -28.32 12.34 -1.66
C ARG A 319 -28.57 11.95 -0.21
N GLN A 320 -27.82 10.99 0.33
CA GLN A 320 -27.99 10.54 1.72
C GLN A 320 -27.45 11.55 2.74
N TRP A 321 -26.28 12.15 2.48
CA TRP A 321 -25.54 12.92 3.50
C TRP A 321 -25.47 14.42 3.23
N HIS A 322 -25.74 14.84 2.00
CA HIS A 322 -25.58 16.22 1.53
C HIS A 322 -26.87 16.77 0.89
N SER A 323 -28.03 16.18 1.20
CA SER A 323 -29.33 16.76 0.90
C SER A 323 -29.72 17.84 1.91
N GLY A 324 -30.49 18.82 1.48
CA GLY A 324 -30.90 19.96 2.27
C GLY A 324 -30.03 21.19 1.99
N MET A 325 -30.56 22.35 2.36
CA MET A 325 -29.92 23.63 2.08
C MET A 325 -28.60 23.78 2.87
N ASP A 326 -27.48 23.90 2.16
CA ASP A 326 -26.20 24.20 2.78
C ASP A 326 -26.24 25.59 3.43
N ALA A 327 -25.89 25.65 4.71
CA ALA A 327 -26.01 26.87 5.51
C ALA A 327 -25.03 27.98 5.08
N THR A 328 -23.97 27.64 4.35
CA THR A 328 -22.92 28.56 3.93
C THR A 328 -23.22 29.15 2.55
N LEU A 329 -23.65 28.30 1.62
CA LEU A 329 -23.80 28.62 0.20
C LEU A 329 -25.27 28.79 -0.23
N GLY A 330 -26.23 28.37 0.59
CA GLY A 330 -27.65 28.43 0.24
C GLY A 330 -27.98 27.60 -1.00
N LEU A 331 -27.35 26.43 -1.13
CA LEU A 331 -27.55 25.49 -2.22
C LEU A 331 -27.80 24.10 -1.63
N ASP A 332 -28.73 23.34 -2.21
CA ASP A 332 -28.82 21.90 -1.97
C ASP A 332 -27.86 21.17 -2.90
N TRP A 333 -26.80 20.58 -2.32
CA TRP A 333 -25.76 19.91 -3.10
C TRP A 333 -26.26 18.67 -3.83
N ALA A 334 -27.22 17.95 -3.23
CA ALA A 334 -27.79 16.77 -3.86
C ALA A 334 -28.59 17.17 -5.10
N ASP A 335 -29.49 18.15 -5.00
CA ASP A 335 -30.31 18.61 -6.13
C ASP A 335 -29.45 19.23 -7.24
N TYR A 336 -28.44 20.04 -6.86
CA TYR A 336 -27.54 20.67 -7.82
C TYR A 336 -26.75 19.64 -8.61
N LEU A 337 -26.08 18.69 -7.93
CA LEU A 337 -25.25 17.69 -8.60
C LEU A 337 -26.09 16.67 -9.38
N ASP A 338 -27.34 16.42 -8.97
CA ASP A 338 -28.27 15.58 -9.72
C ASP A 338 -28.67 16.23 -11.05
N GLY A 339 -28.98 17.53 -11.04
CA GLY A 339 -29.25 18.31 -12.26
C GLY A 339 -28.04 18.37 -13.20
N GLN A 340 -26.83 18.51 -12.64
CA GLN A 340 -25.59 18.43 -13.41
C GLN A 340 -25.40 17.04 -14.00
N LEU A 341 -25.60 15.96 -13.24
CA LEU A 341 -25.47 14.59 -13.75
C LEU A 341 -26.37 14.33 -14.95
N ALA A 342 -27.64 14.77 -14.91
CA ALA A 342 -28.56 14.62 -16.04
C ALA A 342 -28.04 15.34 -17.29
N THR A 343 -27.53 16.56 -17.13
CA THR A 343 -26.96 17.35 -18.23
C THR A 343 -25.70 16.70 -18.80
N LEU A 344 -24.79 16.23 -17.93
CA LEU A 344 -23.56 15.57 -18.34
C LEU A 344 -23.83 14.24 -19.05
N ALA A 345 -24.80 13.45 -18.58
CA ALA A 345 -25.25 12.21 -19.18
C ALA A 345 -25.74 12.41 -20.62
N ASP A 346 -26.56 13.45 -20.85
CA ASP A 346 -27.02 13.83 -22.21
C ASP A 346 -25.85 14.24 -23.11
N ASN A 347 -24.93 15.07 -22.60
CA ASN A 347 -23.74 15.49 -23.34
C ASN A 347 -22.84 14.32 -23.75
N VAL A 348 -22.74 13.28 -22.92
CA VAL A 348 -21.97 12.07 -23.26
C VAL A 348 -22.75 11.02 -24.04
N GLY A 349 -24.05 11.24 -24.26
CA GLY A 349 -24.92 10.33 -25.01
C GLY A 349 -25.18 8.99 -24.31
N VAL A 350 -25.12 8.96 -22.98
CA VAL A 350 -25.34 7.74 -22.17
C VAL A 350 -26.41 8.02 -21.12
N ALA A 351 -27.46 7.21 -21.08
CA ALA A 351 -28.49 7.34 -20.05
C ALA A 351 -27.90 7.12 -18.66
N VAL A 352 -28.40 7.84 -17.65
CA VAL A 352 -27.87 7.77 -16.27
C VAL A 352 -27.83 6.32 -15.75
N ASP A 353 -28.88 5.54 -16.00
CA ASP A 353 -28.97 4.13 -15.59
C ASP A 353 -27.95 3.21 -16.30
N ASP A 354 -27.48 3.61 -17.48
CA ASP A 354 -26.50 2.85 -18.27
C ASP A 354 -25.05 3.19 -17.91
N LEU A 355 -24.79 4.27 -17.17
CA LEU A 355 -23.44 4.68 -16.78
C LEU A 355 -22.71 3.61 -15.93
N ALA A 356 -23.44 2.87 -15.10
CA ALA A 356 -22.90 1.77 -14.28
C ALA A 356 -22.38 0.59 -15.13
N ASN A 357 -22.79 0.51 -16.40
CA ASN A 357 -22.36 -0.54 -17.33
C ASN A 357 -21.01 -0.20 -18.01
N TRP A 358 -20.49 1.02 -17.86
CA TRP A 358 -19.21 1.41 -18.45
C TRP A 358 -18.07 0.50 -17.97
N ARG A 359 -17.18 0.12 -18.88
CA ARG A 359 -15.97 -0.68 -18.59
C ARG A 359 -14.76 -0.06 -19.28
N PRO A 360 -13.57 -0.11 -18.65
CA PRO A 360 -12.35 0.32 -19.31
C PRO A 360 -12.07 -0.59 -20.51
N ALA A 361 -11.51 0.01 -21.58
CA ALA A 361 -11.08 -0.75 -22.74
C ALA A 361 -10.15 -1.90 -22.32
N PRO A 362 -10.27 -3.09 -22.93
CA PRO A 362 -9.37 -4.20 -22.63
C PRO A 362 -7.93 -3.77 -22.91
N ALA A 363 -7.03 -4.04 -21.97
CA ALA A 363 -5.62 -3.71 -22.13
C ALA A 363 -5.08 -4.39 -23.40
N THR A 364 -4.82 -3.60 -24.44
CA THR A 364 -4.14 -4.09 -25.63
C THR A 364 -2.70 -4.40 -25.23
N ARG A 365 -2.28 -5.66 -25.39
CA ARG A 365 -0.87 -6.08 -25.18
C ARG A 365 0.00 -5.44 -26.27
N GLY A 366 0.34 -4.17 -26.12
CA GLY A 366 1.22 -3.42 -27.03
C GLY A 366 2.61 -3.22 -26.42
N ARG A 367 3.63 -3.85 -27.03
CA ARG A 367 5.05 -3.54 -26.81
C ARG A 367 5.26 -2.03 -27.02
N SER A 368 5.76 -1.32 -26.02
CA SER A 368 6.39 -0.02 -26.29
C SER A 368 7.66 -0.28 -27.11
N ARG A 369 7.65 0.13 -28.38
CA ARG A 369 8.88 0.34 -29.14
C ARG A 369 9.53 1.56 -28.51
N ALA A 370 10.54 1.33 -27.66
CA ALA A 370 11.50 2.38 -27.35
C ALA A 370 12.08 2.85 -28.70
N ALA A 371 11.84 4.11 -29.05
CA ALA A 371 12.50 4.75 -30.16
C ALA A 371 13.99 4.84 -29.81
N SER A 372 14.77 3.85 -30.23
CA SER A 372 16.21 3.94 -30.28
C SER A 372 16.55 4.94 -31.39
N THR A 373 16.89 6.16 -31.00
CA THR A 373 17.61 7.11 -31.85
C THR A 373 18.97 6.50 -32.19
N ALA A 374 19.06 5.88 -33.36
CA ALA A 374 20.32 5.49 -33.96
C ALA A 374 20.99 6.75 -34.52
N THR A 375 22.08 7.16 -33.87
CA THR A 375 22.99 8.20 -34.35
C THR A 375 23.66 7.71 -35.64
N ALA A 376 23.44 8.43 -36.74
CA ALA A 376 24.17 8.19 -37.99
C ALA A 376 25.58 8.82 -37.89
N PRO A 377 26.64 8.14 -38.36
CA PRO A 377 28.00 8.69 -38.34
C PRO A 377 28.18 9.74 -39.44
N VAL A 378 28.78 10.86 -39.07
CA VAL A 378 29.24 11.90 -40.00
C VAL A 378 30.55 11.42 -40.64
N THR A 379 30.54 11.21 -41.95
CA THR A 379 31.76 11.08 -42.76
C THR A 379 32.19 12.46 -43.24
N GLU A 380 33.40 12.86 -42.85
CA GLU A 380 34.11 14.02 -43.38
C GLU A 380 34.45 13.82 -44.87
N SER A 381 34.45 14.91 -45.62
CA SER A 381 35.18 15.07 -46.90
C SER A 381 35.54 16.54 -47.08
#